data_AF-A0A2D5IDI9-F1
#
_entry.id   AF-A0A2D5IDI9-F1
#
_cell.length_a   1.000
_cell.length_b   1.000
_cell.length_c   1.000
_cell.angle_alpha   90.00
_cell.angle_beta   90.00
_cell.angle_gamma   90.00
#
_symmetry.space_group_name_H-M   'P 1'
#
loop_
_entity.id
_entity.type
_entity.pdbx_description
1 polymer ?
#
loop_
_entity_poly.entity_id
_entity_poly.type
_entity_poly.pdbx_seq_one_letter_code
_entity_poly.pdbx_strand_id
1 'polypeptide(L)'
;MKEYIFKQYTENICTHLGIESSDLFVKSREAGVVEARQLLFYLCHDKRQMKFTEIKSYADKVGLVQDVSNIAHAVHSFKAKVDKDPDLLHIIQKLNKIEH
;
A
#
# COMPACT_ATOMS: atom_id res chain seq x y z
N MET A 1 -10.50 12.49 5.24
CA MET A 1 -11.27 11.36 4.67
C MET A 1 -10.38 10.34 3.95
N LYS A 2 -9.65 10.70 2.88
CA LYS A 2 -8.74 9.74 2.20
C LYS A 2 -7.57 9.25 3.08
N GLU A 3 -7.08 10.10 3.98
CA GLU A 3 -6.07 9.71 5.00
C GLU A 3 -6.56 8.60 5.94
N TYR A 4 -7.84 8.62 6.31
CA TYR A 4 -8.44 7.55 7.12
C TYR A 4 -8.44 6.23 6.35
N ILE A 5 -8.81 6.26 5.06
CA ILE A 5 -8.74 5.08 4.18
C ILE A 5 -7.31 4.55 4.04
N PHE A 6 -6.31 5.43 3.89
CA PHE A 6 -4.90 5.05 3.87
C PHE A 6 -4.50 4.32 5.17
N LYS A 7 -4.92 4.86 6.32
CA LYS A 7 -4.67 4.24 7.62
C LYS A 7 -5.35 2.87 7.75
N GLN A 8 -6.61 2.75 7.34
CA GLN A 8 -7.33 1.47 7.34
C GLN A 8 -6.66 0.42 6.44
N TYR A 9 -6.21 0.80 5.24
CA TYR A 9 -5.44 -0.12 4.39
C TYR A 9 -4.12 -0.53 5.01
N THR A 10 -3.43 0.39 5.67
CA THR A 10 -2.22 0.10 6.44
C THR A 10 -2.50 -0.93 7.51
N GLU A 11 -3.53 -0.73 8.34
CA GLU A 11 -3.93 -1.64 9.42
C GLU A 11 -4.32 -3.02 8.87
N ASN A 12 -5.10 -3.08 7.79
CA ASN A 12 -5.48 -4.33 7.14
C ASN A 12 -4.27 -5.12 6.63
N ILE A 13 -3.31 -4.43 5.98
CA ILE A 13 -2.08 -5.06 5.47
C ILE A 13 -1.21 -5.55 6.63
N CYS A 14 -1.01 -4.73 7.66
CA CYS A 14 -0.22 -5.07 8.84
C CYS A 14 -0.82 -6.30 9.55
N THR A 15 -2.13 -6.31 9.76
CA THR A 15 -2.87 -7.43 10.36
C THR A 15 -2.76 -8.70 9.52
N HIS A 16 -2.83 -8.58 8.19
CA HIS A 16 -2.73 -9.72 7.29
C HIS A 16 -1.33 -10.35 7.28
N LEU A 17 -0.28 -9.52 7.39
CA LEU A 17 1.12 -9.94 7.38
C LEU A 17 1.67 -10.27 8.78
N GLY A 18 0.94 -9.93 9.84
CA GLY A 18 1.40 -10.09 11.22
C GLY A 18 2.59 -9.19 11.58
N ILE A 19 2.66 -8.00 10.98
CA ILE A 19 3.73 -7.01 11.20
C ILE A 19 3.16 -5.74 11.83
N GLU A 20 4.01 -4.92 12.43
CA GLU A 20 3.61 -3.60 12.92
C GLU A 20 3.67 -2.56 11.81
N SER A 21 2.86 -1.50 11.94
CA SER A 21 2.87 -0.40 10.97
C SER A 21 4.25 0.29 10.86
N SER A 22 5.01 0.32 11.95
CA SER A 22 6.40 0.80 11.95
C SER A 22 7.31 -0.01 11.04
N ASP A 23 7.08 -1.33 10.94
CA ASP A 23 7.86 -2.22 10.10
C ASP A 23 7.52 -2.02 8.63
N LEU A 24 6.26 -1.71 8.31
CA LEU A 24 5.83 -1.40 6.95
C LEU A 24 6.48 -0.11 6.44
N PHE A 25 6.64 0.90 7.29
CA PHE A 25 7.16 2.22 6.93
C PHE A 25 8.67 2.36 7.15
N VAL A 26 9.35 1.34 7.66
CA VAL A 26 10.80 1.35 7.76
C VAL A 26 11.43 1.40 6.37
N LYS A 27 12.58 2.07 6.25
CA LYS A 27 13.38 2.09 5.02
C LYS A 27 14.13 0.75 4.85
N SER A 28 13.40 -0.36 4.71
CA SER A 28 13.94 -1.69 4.42
C SER A 28 13.90 -1.99 2.92
N ARG A 29 14.80 -2.87 2.47
CA ARG A 29 14.78 -3.48 1.13
C ARG A 29 14.32 -4.94 1.17
N GLU A 30 13.86 -5.40 2.33
CA GLU A 30 13.31 -6.73 2.49
C GLU A 30 12.09 -6.91 1.57
N ALA A 31 12.07 -8.01 0.84
CA ALA A 31 11.09 -8.26 -0.22
C ALA A 31 9.65 -8.19 0.31
N GLY A 32 9.37 -8.76 1.49
CA GLY A 32 8.03 -8.72 2.11
C GLY A 32 7.56 -7.30 2.45
N VAL A 33 8.42 -6.49 3.08
CA VAL A 33 8.11 -5.08 3.43
C VAL A 33 7.96 -4.22 2.17
N VAL A 34 8.79 -4.46 1.15
CA VAL A 34 8.68 -3.75 -0.14
C VAL A 34 7.35 -4.09 -0.82
N GLU A 35 7.00 -5.38 -0.89
CA GLU A 35 5.77 -5.84 -1.51
C GLU A 35 4.52 -5.33 -0.78
N ALA A 36 4.54 -5.34 0.55
CA ALA A 36 3.47 -4.79 1.37
C ALA A 36 3.24 -3.28 1.11
N ARG A 37 4.31 -2.49 0.95
CA ARG A 37 4.21 -1.07 0.58
C ARG A 37 3.68 -0.89 -0.84
N GLN A 38 4.14 -1.71 -1.77
CA GLN A 38 3.65 -1.70 -3.15
C GLN A 38 2.14 -1.98 -3.20
N LEU A 39 1.67 -2.96 -2.42
CA LEU A 39 0.26 -3.28 -2.24
C LEU A 39 -0.53 -2.12 -1.64
N LEU A 40 -0.03 -1.47 -0.58
CA LEU A 40 -0.66 -0.30 0.02
C LEU A 40 -0.87 0.82 -1.01
N PHE A 41 0.17 1.16 -1.76
CA PHE A 41 0.10 2.20 -2.77
C PHE A 41 -0.85 1.83 -3.92
N TYR A 42 -0.82 0.57 -4.34
CA TYR A 42 -1.74 0.05 -5.35
C TYR A 42 -3.20 0.17 -4.90
N LEU A 43 -3.54 -0.23 -3.67
CA LEU A 43 -4.90 -0.09 -3.14
C LEU A 43 -5.35 1.37 -3.09
N CYS A 44 -4.47 2.27 -2.65
CA CYS A 44 -4.78 3.70 -2.58
C CYS A 44 -5.01 4.30 -3.97
N HIS A 45 -4.15 4.00 -4.94
CA HIS A 45 -4.25 4.58 -6.26
C HIS A 45 -5.33 3.91 -7.11
N ASP A 46 -5.28 2.59 -7.27
CA ASP A 46 -6.13 1.84 -8.21
C ASP A 46 -7.56 1.67 -7.69
N LYS A 47 -7.77 1.45 -6.39
CA LYS A 47 -9.12 1.25 -5.82
C LYS A 47 -9.80 2.53 -5.36
N ARG A 48 -9.03 3.54 -4.95
CA ARG A 48 -9.57 4.79 -4.36
C ARG A 48 -9.21 6.04 -5.14
N GLN A 49 -8.55 5.91 -6.29
CA GLN A 49 -8.19 7.02 -7.18
C GLN A 49 -7.45 8.15 -6.42
N MET A 50 -6.58 7.77 -5.47
CA MET A 50 -5.71 8.72 -4.79
C MET A 50 -4.59 9.15 -5.73
N LYS A 51 -4.28 10.45 -5.74
CA LYS A 51 -3.13 10.99 -6.47
C LYS A 51 -1.84 10.53 -5.78
N PHE A 52 -0.77 10.31 -6.54
CA PHE A 52 0.53 9.94 -5.97
C PHE A 52 1.06 10.98 -4.97
N THR A 53 0.71 12.25 -5.15
CA THR A 53 1.03 13.33 -4.19
C THR A 53 0.27 13.22 -2.87
N GLU A 54 -0.99 12.75 -2.89
CA GLU A 54 -1.77 12.46 -1.68
C GLU A 54 -1.15 11.28 -0.93
N ILE A 55 -0.85 10.19 -1.64
CA ILE A 55 -0.21 8.99 -1.08
C ILE A 55 1.14 9.34 -0.45
N LYS A 56 1.96 10.14 -1.15
CA LYS A 56 3.23 10.66 -0.63
C LYS A 56 3.02 11.43 0.68
N SER A 57 2.08 12.36 0.69
CA SER A 57 1.81 13.16 1.90
C SER A 57 1.41 12.28 3.08
N TYR A 58 0.66 11.21 2.87
CA TYR A 58 0.29 10.27 3.94
C TYR A 58 1.46 9.39 4.39
N ALA A 59 2.27 8.90 3.44
CA ALA A 59 3.48 8.14 3.74
C ALA A 59 4.51 8.98 4.53
N ASP A 60 4.70 10.25 4.16
CA ASP A 60 5.61 11.17 4.85
C ASP A 60 5.18 11.39 6.31
N LYS A 61 3.87 11.51 6.57
CA LYS A 61 3.31 11.69 7.94
C LYS A 61 3.59 10.52 8.87
N VAL A 62 3.73 9.31 8.32
CA VAL A 62 4.03 8.08 9.08
C VAL A 62 5.53 7.73 9.06
N GLY A 63 6.37 8.63 8.55
CA GLY A 63 7.83 8.50 8.58
C GLY A 63 8.45 7.83 7.34
N LEU A 64 7.65 7.44 6.34
CA LEU A 64 8.14 6.87 5.09
C LEU A 64 8.36 7.97 4.05
N VAL A 65 9.57 8.52 4.01
CA VAL A 65 9.95 9.52 2.99
C VAL A 65 10.21 8.82 1.65
N GLN A 66 9.39 9.11 0.64
CA GLN A 66 9.51 8.57 -0.71
C GLN A 66 9.22 9.63 -1.77
N ASP A 67 9.90 9.54 -2.92
CA ASP A 67 9.57 10.36 -4.08
C ASP A 67 8.30 9.87 -4.77
N VAL A 68 7.58 10.80 -5.40
CA VAL A 68 6.35 10.50 -6.16
C VAL A 68 6.62 9.48 -7.27
N SER A 69 7.78 9.55 -7.92
CA SER A 69 8.23 8.57 -8.92
C SER A 69 8.34 7.17 -8.34
N ASN A 70 8.92 7.01 -7.15
CA ASN A 70 9.05 5.71 -6.49
C ASN A 70 7.68 5.11 -6.16
N ILE A 71 6.74 5.94 -5.69
CA ILE A 71 5.35 5.51 -5.44
C ILE A 71 4.68 5.05 -6.74
N ALA A 72 4.83 5.81 -7.83
CA ALA A 72 4.27 5.43 -9.13
C ALA A 72 4.87 4.11 -9.65
N HIS A 73 6.20 3.94 -9.55
CA HIS A 73 6.87 2.70 -9.90
C HIS A 73 6.39 1.51 -9.05
N ALA A 74 6.20 1.71 -7.75
CA ALA A 74 5.68 0.70 -6.84
C ALA A 74 4.26 0.26 -7.23
N VAL A 75 3.38 1.21 -7.57
CA VAL A 75 2.01 0.91 -8.04
C VAL A 75 2.04 0.12 -9.34
N HIS A 76 2.83 0.56 -10.33
CA HIS A 76 2.93 -0.14 -11.62
C HIS A 76 3.53 -1.54 -11.47
N SER A 77 4.54 -1.69 -10.63
CA SER A 77 5.17 -2.99 -10.34
C SER A 77 4.17 -3.95 -9.70
N PHE A 78 3.38 -3.49 -8.73
CA PHE A 78 2.36 -4.32 -8.10
C PHE A 78 1.23 -4.67 -9.07
N LYS A 79 0.76 -3.70 -9.86
CA LYS A 79 -0.27 -3.93 -10.87
C LYS A 79 0.13 -5.04 -11.85
N ALA A 80 1.37 -5.00 -12.35
CA ALA A 80 1.89 -6.03 -13.23
C ALA A 80 1.99 -7.43 -12.57
N LYS A 81 2.10 -7.51 -11.24
CA LYS A 81 2.01 -8.78 -10.50
C LYS A 81 0.56 -9.25 -10.41
N VAL A 82 -0.36 -8.36 -10.05
CA VAL A 82 -1.80 -8.65 -9.95
C VAL A 82 -2.37 -9.15 -11.28
N ASP A 83 -1.93 -8.57 -12.40
CA ASP A 83 -2.37 -8.99 -13.74
C ASP A 83 -1.86 -10.40 -14.11
N LYS A 84 -0.80 -10.89 -13.45
CA LYS A 84 -0.18 -12.21 -13.70
C LYS A 84 -0.59 -13.27 -12.69
N ASP A 85 -0.98 -12.86 -11.49
CA ASP A 85 -1.24 -13.74 -10.36
C ASP A 85 -2.69 -13.54 -9.85
N PRO A 86 -3.61 -14.45 -10.21
CA PRO A 86 -4.99 -14.42 -9.73
C PRO A 86 -5.12 -14.53 -8.20
N ASP A 87 -4.18 -15.16 -7.50
CA ASP A 87 -4.27 -15.33 -6.05
C ASP A 87 -4.11 -13.99 -5.32
N LEU A 88 -3.32 -13.07 -5.89
CA LEU A 88 -3.20 -11.70 -5.40
C LEU A 88 -4.54 -10.95 -5.45
N LEU A 89 -5.42 -11.27 -6.41
CA LEU A 89 -6.75 -10.65 -6.47
C LEU A 89 -7.59 -11.03 -5.24
N HIS A 90 -7.46 -12.26 -4.75
CA HIS A 90 -8.18 -12.70 -3.56
C HIS A 90 -7.72 -11.92 -2.32
N ILE A 91 -6.40 -11.74 -2.18
CA ILE A 91 -5.80 -10.94 -1.11
C ILE A 91 -6.28 -9.50 -1.19
N ILE A 92 -6.23 -8.88 -2.38
CA ILE A 92 -6.72 -7.52 -2.60
C ILE A 92 -8.20 -7.38 -2.21
N GLN A 93 -9.05 -8.34 -2.60
CA GLN A 93 -10.47 -8.30 -2.25
C GLN A 93 -10.69 -8.34 -0.74
N LYS A 94 -9.90 -9.14 -0.01
CA LYS A 94 -9.94 -9.20 1.45
C LYS A 94 -9.53 -7.87 2.09
N LEU A 95 -8.42 -7.30 1.62
CA LEU A 95 -7.84 -6.06 2.16
C LEU A 95 -8.61 -4.80 1.77
N ASN A 96 -9.38 -4.84 0.67
CA ASN A 96 -10.17 -3.71 0.19
C ASN A 96 -11.44 -3.46 1.02
N LYS A 97 -11.82 -4.40 1.89
CA LYS A 97 -12.95 -4.21 2.81
C LYS A 97 -12.57 -3.13 3.83
N ILE A 98 -13.25 -2.00 3.73
CA ILE A 98 -13.22 -0.93 4.73
C ILE A 98 -14.61 -0.95 5.35
N GLU A 99 -14.70 -1.20 6.66
CA GLU A 99 -15.97 -1.11 7.37
C GLU A 99 -16.44 0.36 7.34
N HIS A 100 -17.72 0.54 7.01
CA HIS A 100 -18.39 1.83 6.89
C HIS A 100 -19.10 2.19 8.20
#